data_AF-A0A1Q4A5W6-F1
#
_entry.id   AF-A0A1Q4A5W6-F1
#
_cell.length_a   1.000
_cell.length_b   1.000
_cell.length_c   1.000
_cell.angle_alpha   90.00
_cell.angle_beta   90.00
_cell.angle_gamma   90.00
#
_symmetry.space_group_name_H-M   'P 1'
#
loop_
_entity.id
_entity.type
_entity.pdbx_description
1 polymer ?
#
loop_
_entity_poly.entity_id
_entity_poly.type
_entity_poly.pdbx_seq_one_letter_code
_entity_poly.pdbx_strand_id
1 'polypeptide(L)'
;MAPVGTPIPARIRHLRAPALATAALLTPLLTASPASAATTGVTSYAQLTTAFSDANADTVRLDADIAYSWETTHASGIVTNSHTLTLDLHGHTLSVFNVNITPGTTLRIVDTGSAGTLRVTPDIYGGYAGIDTTGATLEIYSGTIIANGSASGGAGIGSAAGHDAGTFRMLGGTVTATSGDWSAAIGGGENGGAGSITINGGTVTANGRGDGPGIGNGPHYAGDATASVNIMGGTVTATSSTNRQRTFAVGGGNGASGVALTVGAAATLTISHDEKTWGLGGDVQNSRQWGSYAIAGTLILDASVPIPANESISILPGGVVRGPGAFQKNPALGTGDATIYNDGTLLAHADSSIVVAGNNFTVNFDANRSGATAVWPASLHIYAPTLADAGFILPSPPIAGSTLARGWNTDPNGRGTAFTAATVVTEDLTVYADWPLRGSLPPVGGNDDTSTPTTTPTRVLAATGDTLSPTIALAALLALLAGVALVLRRRTRA
;
A
#
# COMPACT_ATOMS: atom_id res chain seq x y z
N MET A 1 47.21 -53.70 -29.80
CA MET A 1 48.26 -52.66 -29.81
C MET A 1 47.96 -51.67 -28.69
N ALA A 2 48.80 -51.69 -27.64
CA ALA A 2 48.97 -50.60 -26.65
C ALA A 2 49.76 -49.42 -27.31
N PRO A 3 50.01 -48.24 -26.69
CA PRO A 3 49.90 -47.81 -25.27
C PRO A 3 49.05 -46.52 -25.06
N VAL A 4 48.49 -46.14 -23.91
CA VAL A 4 48.97 -45.82 -22.54
C VAL A 4 49.93 -44.62 -22.45
N GLY A 5 49.53 -43.57 -21.74
CA GLY A 5 50.41 -42.48 -21.30
C GLY A 5 49.69 -41.28 -20.65
N THR A 6 49.39 -41.39 -19.36
CA THR A 6 48.87 -40.38 -18.40
C THR A 6 49.63 -39.05 -18.34
N PRO A 7 49.02 -37.98 -17.78
CA PRO A 7 49.76 -37.05 -16.93
C PRO A 7 49.21 -36.92 -15.49
N ILE A 8 50.18 -36.87 -14.58
CA ILE A 8 50.18 -36.73 -13.10
C ILE A 8 50.00 -35.23 -12.70
N PRO A 9 49.57 -34.91 -11.44
CA PRO A 9 48.91 -33.65 -11.10
C PRO A 9 49.84 -32.49 -10.72
N ALA A 10 49.21 -31.32 -10.60
CA ALA A 10 49.76 -30.02 -10.28
C ALA A 10 50.74 -30.00 -9.10
N ARG A 11 51.95 -29.45 -9.34
CA ARG A 11 52.84 -28.97 -8.27
C ARG A 11 52.59 -27.49 -8.02
N ILE A 12 52.02 -27.21 -6.86
CA ILE A 12 52.04 -25.92 -6.16
C ILE A 12 53.51 -25.48 -6.00
N ARG A 13 53.87 -24.32 -6.53
CA ARG A 13 55.07 -23.57 -6.12
C ARG A 13 54.62 -22.27 -5.45
N HIS A 14 54.92 -22.19 -4.15
CA HIS A 14 54.84 -20.98 -3.35
C HIS A 14 55.71 -19.88 -3.96
N LEU A 15 55.09 -18.82 -4.47
CA LEU A 15 55.76 -17.55 -4.76
C LEU A 15 55.70 -16.68 -3.50
N ARG A 16 56.88 -16.35 -2.99
CA ARG A 16 57.11 -15.43 -1.87
C ARG A 16 56.77 -14.01 -2.33
N ALA A 17 55.93 -13.31 -1.56
CA ALA A 17 55.69 -11.88 -1.72
C ALA A 17 56.90 -11.07 -1.20
N PRO A 18 57.38 -10.04 -1.92
CA PRO A 18 58.22 -9.01 -1.32
C PRO A 18 57.33 -7.90 -0.75
N ALA A 19 57.56 -7.57 0.53
CA ALA A 19 56.97 -6.41 1.17
C ALA A 19 57.59 -5.13 0.58
N LEU A 20 56.78 -4.29 -0.06
CA LEU A 20 57.14 -2.94 -0.44
C LEU A 20 56.47 -1.98 0.55
N ALA A 21 57.26 -1.39 1.45
CA ALA A 21 56.80 -0.32 2.32
C ALA A 21 56.69 0.98 1.52
N THR A 22 55.47 1.51 1.36
CA THR A 22 55.23 2.82 0.76
C THR A 22 54.87 3.81 1.86
N ALA A 23 55.76 4.78 2.09
CA ALA A 23 55.52 5.88 3.01
C ALA A 23 54.46 6.83 2.41
N ALA A 24 53.29 6.93 3.04
CA ALA A 24 52.26 7.88 2.67
C ALA A 24 52.58 9.25 3.32
N LEU A 25 52.87 10.26 2.49
CA LEU A 25 52.81 11.66 2.91
C LEU A 25 51.35 12.02 3.19
N LEU A 26 51.03 12.34 4.45
CA LEU A 26 49.77 12.99 4.82
C LEU A 26 49.80 14.45 4.34
N THR A 27 49.10 14.74 3.25
CA THR A 27 48.57 16.09 2.98
C THR A 27 47.23 16.22 3.72
N PRO A 28 47.01 17.26 4.54
CA PRO A 28 45.69 17.51 5.10
C PRO A 28 44.76 17.94 3.96
N LEU A 29 43.81 17.07 3.60
CA LEU A 29 42.60 17.52 2.91
C LEU A 29 41.89 18.46 3.87
N LEU A 30 41.97 19.77 3.61
CA LEU A 30 40.93 20.68 4.08
C LEU A 30 39.63 20.22 3.43
N THR A 31 38.83 19.43 4.16
CA THR A 31 37.43 19.23 3.83
C THR A 31 36.77 20.60 3.99
N ALA A 32 36.52 21.29 2.88
CA ALA A 32 35.60 22.41 2.89
C ALA A 32 34.30 21.90 3.49
N SER A 33 33.91 22.42 4.66
CA SER A 33 32.57 22.22 5.19
C SER A 33 31.58 22.56 4.08
N PRO A 34 30.48 21.80 3.88
CA PRO A 34 29.45 22.21 2.95
C PRO A 34 29.07 23.65 3.31
N ALA A 35 29.12 24.55 2.32
CA ALA A 35 28.68 25.91 2.50
C ALA A 35 27.28 25.85 3.11
N SER A 36 27.09 26.46 4.29
CA SER A 36 25.79 26.54 4.92
C SER A 36 24.82 27.13 3.91
N ALA A 37 23.78 26.38 3.55
CA ALA A 37 22.70 26.85 2.68
C ALA A 37 22.26 28.24 3.16
N ALA A 38 22.31 29.24 2.27
CA ALA A 38 21.86 30.58 2.60
C ALA A 38 20.35 30.51 2.90
N THR A 39 19.99 30.72 4.17
CA THR A 39 18.59 30.70 4.63
C THR A 39 18.05 32.11 4.67
N THR A 40 17.03 32.39 3.87
CA THR A 40 16.34 33.68 3.81
C THR A 40 15.03 33.58 4.58
N GLY A 41 14.95 34.27 5.72
CA GLY A 41 13.72 34.40 6.51
C GLY A 41 12.72 35.37 5.87
N VAL A 42 11.45 35.00 5.80
CA VAL A 42 10.39 35.84 5.21
C VAL A 42 9.18 35.97 6.13
N THR A 43 8.65 37.18 6.27
CA THR A 43 7.47 37.49 7.10
C THR A 43 6.31 38.09 6.29
N SER A 44 6.45 38.20 4.97
CA SER A 44 5.46 38.83 4.10
C SER A 44 5.50 38.26 2.68
N TYR A 45 4.39 38.38 1.95
CA TYR A 45 4.30 37.90 0.57
C TYR A 45 5.31 38.57 -0.36
N ALA A 46 5.56 39.87 -0.20
CA ALA A 46 6.55 40.58 -1.01
C ALA A 46 7.97 40.02 -0.83
N GLN A 47 8.38 39.77 0.42
CA GLN A 47 9.67 39.13 0.71
C GLN A 47 9.73 37.70 0.16
N LEU A 48 8.63 36.95 0.25
CA LEU A 48 8.53 35.60 -0.30
C LEU A 48 8.74 35.59 -1.82
N THR A 49 8.06 36.47 -2.57
CA THR A 49 8.24 36.58 -4.03
C THR A 49 9.66 36.98 -4.40
N THR A 50 10.26 37.91 -3.67
CA THR A 50 11.68 38.28 -3.88
C THR A 50 12.61 37.11 -3.64
N ALA A 51 12.43 36.38 -2.53
CA ALA A 51 13.28 35.26 -2.18
C ALA A 51 13.16 34.09 -3.17
N PHE A 52 11.96 33.79 -3.67
CA PHE A 52 11.75 32.75 -4.69
C PHE A 52 12.30 33.11 -6.08
N SER A 53 12.46 34.41 -6.35
CA SER A 53 13.02 34.90 -7.62
C SER A 53 14.55 35.06 -7.58
N ASP A 54 15.17 35.01 -6.40
CA ASP A 54 16.62 35.17 -6.24
C ASP A 54 17.36 33.91 -6.66
N ALA A 55 18.10 33.99 -7.77
CA ALA A 55 18.88 32.89 -8.34
C ALA A 55 19.95 32.26 -7.41
N ASN A 56 20.20 32.87 -6.24
CA ASN A 56 21.14 32.38 -5.25
C ASN A 56 20.47 31.87 -3.96
N ALA A 57 19.14 31.97 -3.84
CA ALA A 57 18.44 31.46 -2.67
C ALA A 57 18.56 29.93 -2.62
N ASP A 58 18.85 29.36 -1.45
CA ASP A 58 18.83 27.90 -1.29
C ASP A 58 17.62 27.48 -0.46
N THR A 59 17.45 28.11 0.71
CA THR A 59 16.33 27.89 1.61
C THR A 59 15.56 29.18 1.89
N VAL A 60 14.26 29.18 1.64
CA VAL A 60 13.33 30.24 2.05
C VAL A 60 12.55 29.72 3.25
N ARG A 61 12.74 30.35 4.40
CA ARG A 61 12.13 29.94 5.66
C ARG A 61 11.04 30.93 6.07
N LEU A 62 9.88 30.42 6.45
CA LEU A 62 8.82 31.25 7.00
C LEU A 62 9.17 31.68 8.44
N ASP A 63 9.03 32.97 8.71
CA ASP A 63 9.17 33.59 10.05
C ASP A 63 7.83 34.11 10.59
N ALA A 64 6.77 34.02 9.78
CA ALA A 64 5.40 34.35 10.15
C ALA A 64 4.43 33.59 9.25
N ASP A 65 3.16 33.51 9.67
CA ASP A 65 2.10 33.10 8.77
C ASP A 65 1.94 34.14 7.66
N ILE A 66 1.91 33.68 6.41
CA ILE A 66 1.75 34.52 5.23
C ILE A 66 0.47 34.11 4.54
N ALA A 67 -0.52 35.01 4.56
CA ALA A 67 -1.80 34.80 3.90
C ALA A 67 -1.91 35.66 2.63
N TYR A 68 -2.36 35.03 1.55
CA TYR A 68 -2.84 35.70 0.36
C TYR A 68 -4.10 36.54 0.67
N SER A 69 -4.09 37.83 0.31
CA SER A 69 -5.27 38.69 0.29
C SER A 69 -5.57 39.13 -1.14
N TRP A 70 -6.79 38.85 -1.59
CA TRP A 70 -7.32 39.17 -2.92
C TRP A 70 -7.39 40.69 -3.21
N GLU A 71 -7.28 41.54 -2.19
CA GLU A 71 -7.55 42.98 -2.28
C GLU A 71 -6.41 43.81 -2.89
N THR A 72 -5.17 43.34 -2.97
CA THR A 72 -4.03 44.24 -3.21
C THR A 72 -3.18 43.98 -4.45
N THR A 73 -3.30 42.84 -5.10
CA THR A 73 -2.51 42.54 -6.30
C THR A 73 -3.17 41.39 -7.06
N HIS A 74 -3.23 41.49 -8.38
CA HIS A 74 -3.41 40.35 -9.29
C HIS A 74 -2.17 39.43 -9.22
N ALA A 75 -1.73 39.11 -8.00
CA ALA A 75 -0.45 38.48 -7.74
C ALA A 75 -0.48 37.10 -8.38
N SER A 76 0.26 37.01 -9.49
CA SER A 76 0.83 35.78 -10.00
C SER A 76 1.26 34.93 -8.80
N GLY A 77 0.91 33.65 -8.77
CA GLY A 77 1.34 32.78 -7.68
C GLY A 77 2.86 32.74 -7.57
N ILE A 78 3.32 31.97 -6.59
CA ILE A 78 4.75 31.86 -6.36
C ILE A 78 5.37 31.13 -7.54
N VAL A 79 6.34 31.75 -8.20
CA VAL A 79 7.12 31.15 -9.29
C VAL A 79 8.51 30.82 -8.75
N THR A 80 8.95 29.57 -8.88
CA THR A 80 10.35 29.23 -8.58
C THR A 80 11.26 29.73 -9.70
N ASN A 81 12.50 30.12 -9.37
CA ASN A 81 13.52 30.40 -10.38
C ASN A 81 14.15 29.12 -10.95
N SER A 82 15.18 29.24 -11.80
CA SER A 82 15.80 28.14 -12.55
C SER A 82 16.72 27.19 -11.77
N HIS A 83 16.53 26.96 -10.46
CA HIS A 83 17.35 26.01 -9.69
C HIS A 83 16.54 25.21 -8.65
N THR A 84 17.22 24.39 -7.85
CA THR A 84 16.57 23.70 -6.72
C THR A 84 16.39 24.64 -5.55
N LEU A 85 15.16 24.82 -5.06
CA LEU A 85 14.83 25.71 -3.96
C LEU A 85 14.15 24.94 -2.84
N THR A 86 14.48 25.23 -1.58
CA THR A 86 13.80 24.67 -0.41
C THR A 86 12.87 25.70 0.23
N LEU A 87 11.59 25.39 0.32
CA LEU A 87 10.63 26.08 1.19
C LEU A 87 10.59 25.38 2.54
N ASP A 88 11.05 26.06 3.58
CA ASP A 88 10.88 25.63 4.97
C ASP A 88 9.69 26.35 5.62
N LEU A 89 8.63 25.58 5.88
CA LEU A 89 7.41 26.09 6.51
C LEU A 89 7.65 26.50 7.96
N HIS A 90 8.65 25.93 8.65
CA HIS A 90 9.08 26.29 10.00
C HIS A 90 7.91 26.50 11.01
N GLY A 91 6.90 25.64 10.98
CA GLY A 91 5.72 25.71 11.86
C GLY A 91 4.67 26.75 11.48
N HIS A 92 4.82 27.44 10.35
CA HIS A 92 3.93 28.50 9.89
C HIS A 92 3.03 28.07 8.73
N THR A 93 1.95 28.82 8.54
CA THR A 93 1.03 28.66 7.41
C THR A 93 1.39 29.62 6.28
N LEU A 94 1.64 29.07 5.09
CA LEU A 94 1.68 29.81 3.85
C LEU A 94 0.42 29.52 3.05
N SER A 95 -0.41 30.54 2.83
CA SER A 95 -1.59 30.45 1.98
C SER A 95 -1.36 31.25 0.70
N VAL A 96 -1.41 30.59 -0.45
CA VAL A 96 -1.19 31.19 -1.77
C VAL A 96 -2.25 30.77 -2.79
N PHE A 97 -2.31 31.55 -3.86
CA PHE A 97 -3.17 31.31 -5.00
C PHE A 97 -2.73 30.07 -5.78
N ASN A 98 -1.52 30.09 -6.35
CA ASN A 98 -0.90 28.93 -6.98
C ASN A 98 0.60 28.88 -6.69
N VAL A 99 1.20 27.73 -6.91
CA VAL A 99 2.65 27.54 -6.93
C VAL A 99 3.03 27.03 -8.31
N ASN A 100 3.79 27.81 -9.07
CA ASN A 100 4.30 27.43 -10.38
C ASN A 100 5.79 27.11 -10.25
N ILE A 101 6.12 25.83 -10.45
CA ILE A 101 7.51 25.39 -10.42
C ILE A 101 8.05 25.49 -11.85
N THR A 102 9.01 26.37 -12.07
CA THR A 102 9.57 26.60 -13.41
C THR A 102 10.12 25.30 -14.02
N PRO A 103 9.92 25.02 -15.32
CA PRO A 103 10.45 23.83 -15.95
C PRO A 103 11.97 23.68 -15.77
N GLY A 104 12.42 22.45 -15.52
CA GLY A 104 13.81 22.11 -15.22
C GLY A 104 14.24 22.33 -13.77
N THR A 105 13.31 22.69 -12.87
CA THR A 105 13.62 23.09 -11.50
C THR A 105 13.02 22.13 -10.48
N THR A 106 13.48 22.23 -9.22
CA THR A 106 13.00 21.38 -8.13
C THR A 106 12.60 22.23 -6.94
N LEU A 107 11.34 22.13 -6.50
CA LEU A 107 10.90 22.70 -5.23
C LEU A 107 10.90 21.61 -4.17
N ARG A 108 11.66 21.81 -3.10
CA ARG A 108 11.60 20.99 -1.88
C ARG A 108 10.73 21.67 -0.85
N ILE A 109 9.83 20.93 -0.21
CA ILE A 109 9.07 21.41 0.93
C ILE A 109 9.50 20.64 2.17
N VAL A 110 9.90 21.40 3.18
CA VAL A 110 10.23 20.91 4.52
C VAL A 110 9.42 21.71 5.54
N ASP A 111 9.24 21.14 6.72
CA ASP A 111 8.78 21.81 7.92
C ASP A 111 9.76 21.45 9.03
N THR A 112 10.67 22.37 9.36
CA THR A 112 11.61 22.21 10.48
C THR A 112 10.98 22.61 11.82
N GLY A 113 9.81 23.26 11.78
CA GLY A 113 9.01 23.56 12.96
C GLY A 113 7.99 22.45 13.25
N SER A 114 6.97 22.79 14.03
CA SER A 114 5.84 21.89 14.29
C SER A 114 4.59 22.45 13.60
N ALA A 115 3.98 21.66 12.72
CA ALA A 115 2.68 21.92 12.09
C ALA A 115 2.65 23.02 11.01
N GLY A 116 3.76 23.23 10.31
CA GLY A 116 3.81 24.07 9.12
C GLY A 116 2.86 23.57 8.03
N THR A 117 2.17 24.51 7.37
CA THR A 117 1.16 24.21 6.34
C THR A 117 1.36 25.05 5.08
N LEU A 118 1.44 24.41 3.92
CA LEU A 118 1.25 25.06 2.62
C LEU A 118 -0.20 24.84 2.18
N ARG A 119 -0.95 25.93 2.02
CA ARG A 119 -2.31 25.92 1.47
C ARG A 119 -2.33 26.61 0.12
N VAL A 120 -2.76 25.89 -0.90
CA VAL A 120 -2.87 26.40 -2.27
C VAL A 120 -4.32 26.34 -2.72
N THR A 121 -4.88 27.49 -3.06
CA THR A 121 -6.28 27.64 -3.45
C THR A 121 -6.35 28.58 -4.66
N PRO A 122 -6.26 28.03 -5.88
CA PRO A 122 -6.37 28.83 -7.09
C PRO A 122 -7.80 29.35 -7.24
N ASP A 123 -7.98 30.35 -8.09
CA ASP A 123 -9.31 30.76 -8.50
C ASP A 123 -9.97 29.69 -9.36
N ILE A 124 -11.23 29.97 -9.65
CA ILE A 124 -12.08 29.12 -10.48
C ILE A 124 -11.79 29.29 -11.98
N TYR A 125 -10.94 30.23 -12.41
CA TYR A 125 -10.77 30.66 -13.80
C TYR A 125 -9.31 30.61 -14.25
N GLY A 126 -8.94 29.59 -15.03
CA GLY A 126 -7.64 29.58 -15.72
C GLY A 126 -7.01 28.22 -15.94
N GLY A 127 -7.63 27.14 -15.48
CA GLY A 127 -7.14 25.78 -15.71
C GLY A 127 -5.79 25.50 -15.06
N TYR A 128 -5.38 26.35 -14.11
CA TYR A 128 -4.13 26.20 -13.37
C TYR A 128 -4.20 25.04 -12.39
N ALA A 129 -3.09 24.32 -12.28
CA ALA A 129 -2.86 23.46 -11.13
C ALA A 129 -2.71 24.31 -9.86
N GLY A 130 -3.07 23.73 -8.71
CA GLY A 130 -2.71 24.31 -7.42
C GLY A 130 -1.20 24.42 -7.32
N ILE A 131 -0.51 23.28 -7.42
CA ILE A 131 0.95 23.21 -7.56
C ILE A 131 1.28 22.66 -8.94
N ASP A 132 1.77 23.54 -9.83
CA ASP A 132 2.16 23.21 -11.19
C ASP A 132 3.59 22.65 -11.22
N THR A 133 3.72 21.42 -11.71
CA THR A 133 4.96 20.66 -11.86
C THR A 133 5.31 20.44 -13.32
N THR A 134 4.65 21.07 -14.28
CA THR A 134 4.89 20.87 -15.72
C THR A 134 6.37 21.03 -16.07
N GLY A 135 7.03 19.94 -16.49
CA GLY A 135 8.47 19.93 -16.78
C GLY A 135 9.39 20.15 -15.56
N ALA A 136 8.87 20.09 -14.35
CA ALA A 136 9.57 20.38 -13.10
C ALA A 136 9.41 19.24 -12.07
N THR A 137 10.02 19.39 -10.89
CA THR A 137 9.95 18.43 -9.80
C THR A 137 9.46 19.08 -8.50
N LEU A 138 8.49 18.43 -7.85
CA LEU A 138 8.09 18.74 -6.48
C LEU A 138 8.52 17.62 -5.53
N GLU A 139 9.23 17.96 -4.47
CA GLU A 139 9.67 17.02 -3.42
C GLU A 139 9.11 17.44 -2.06
N ILE A 140 8.39 16.54 -1.38
CA ILE A 140 7.84 16.80 -0.04
C ILE A 140 8.53 15.91 0.98
N TYR A 141 9.20 16.52 1.96
CA TYR A 141 9.90 15.82 3.03
C TYR A 141 9.11 15.81 4.34
N SER A 142 8.45 16.92 4.68
CA SER A 142 7.60 17.06 5.87
C SER A 142 6.59 18.21 5.72
N GLY A 143 5.80 18.47 6.76
CA GLY A 143 4.75 19.49 6.76
C GLY A 143 3.38 18.98 6.27
N THR A 144 2.41 19.88 6.24
CA THR A 144 1.05 19.64 5.73
C THR A 144 0.81 20.42 4.45
N ILE A 145 0.45 19.74 3.36
CA ILE A 145 0.18 20.37 2.08
C ILE A 145 -1.29 20.18 1.75
N ILE A 146 -1.99 21.27 1.46
CA ILE A 146 -3.38 21.28 0.98
C ILE A 146 -3.35 21.97 -0.38
N ALA A 147 -3.55 21.21 -1.45
CA ALA A 147 -3.44 21.70 -2.81
C ALA A 147 -4.73 21.46 -3.59
N ASN A 148 -5.41 22.54 -3.96
CA ASN A 148 -6.62 22.49 -4.76
C ASN A 148 -6.31 22.88 -6.20
N GLY A 149 -6.88 22.16 -7.16
CA GLY A 149 -6.87 22.54 -8.57
C GLY A 149 -7.94 23.57 -8.89
N SER A 150 -7.72 24.37 -9.94
CA SER A 150 -8.76 25.31 -10.41
C SER A 150 -9.93 24.55 -11.02
N ALA A 151 -11.14 25.10 -10.94
CA ALA A 151 -12.35 24.43 -11.43
C ALA A 151 -12.32 24.07 -12.93
N SER A 152 -11.41 24.65 -13.72
CA SER A 152 -11.36 24.52 -15.18
C SER A 152 -10.26 23.56 -15.67
N GLY A 153 -10.15 22.34 -15.12
CA GLY A 153 -9.22 21.33 -15.65
C GLY A 153 -7.80 21.33 -15.07
N GLY A 154 -7.54 22.05 -13.97
CA GLY A 154 -6.22 22.04 -13.33
C GLY A 154 -6.10 21.02 -12.20
N ALA A 155 -4.98 20.31 -12.13
CA ALA A 155 -4.73 19.33 -11.07
C ALA A 155 -4.54 19.99 -9.69
N GLY A 156 -4.77 19.25 -8.60
CA GLY A 156 -4.38 19.72 -7.26
C GLY A 156 -2.86 19.90 -7.18
N ILE A 157 -2.15 18.83 -7.52
CA ILE A 157 -0.69 18.79 -7.70
C ILE A 157 -0.41 18.12 -9.05
N GLY A 158 0.30 18.79 -9.94
CA GLY A 158 0.58 18.23 -11.26
C GLY A 158 0.56 19.31 -12.32
N SER A 159 -0.25 19.18 -13.37
CA SER A 159 -0.26 20.16 -14.47
C SER A 159 -1.54 20.95 -14.59
N ALA A 160 -1.42 22.11 -15.24
CA ALA A 160 -2.54 22.83 -15.82
C ALA A 160 -3.17 22.05 -16.99
N ALA A 161 -4.38 22.45 -17.38
CA ALA A 161 -5.07 21.87 -18.55
C ALA A 161 -4.21 21.95 -19.82
N GLY A 162 -4.15 20.86 -20.58
CA GLY A 162 -3.42 20.73 -21.85
C GLY A 162 -1.93 20.43 -21.72
N HIS A 163 -1.41 20.27 -20.50
CA HIS A 163 -0.01 20.01 -20.24
C HIS A 163 0.20 18.69 -19.49
N ASP A 164 1.33 18.03 -19.73
CA ASP A 164 1.74 16.86 -18.95
C ASP A 164 2.36 17.30 -17.61
N ALA A 165 1.98 16.63 -16.52
CA ALA A 165 2.62 16.85 -15.23
C ALA A 165 4.09 16.39 -15.25
N GLY A 166 4.92 17.02 -14.43
CA GLY A 166 6.30 16.61 -14.24
C GLY A 166 6.44 15.53 -13.18
N THR A 167 7.40 15.72 -12.27
CA THR A 167 7.70 14.75 -11.22
C THR A 167 7.12 15.20 -9.88
N PHE A 168 6.39 14.31 -9.23
CA PHE A 168 5.96 14.46 -7.84
C PHE A 168 6.61 13.36 -6.99
N ARG A 169 7.34 13.75 -5.95
CA ARG A 169 8.01 12.84 -5.03
C ARG A 169 7.70 13.18 -3.57
N MET A 170 7.13 12.23 -2.85
CA MET A 170 6.84 12.37 -1.42
C MET A 170 7.71 11.42 -0.61
N LEU A 171 8.43 11.95 0.37
CA LEU A 171 9.23 11.19 1.32
C LEU A 171 8.58 11.15 2.72
N GLY A 172 7.78 12.16 3.05
CA GLY A 172 7.09 12.27 4.33
C GLY A 172 6.06 13.41 4.33
N GLY A 173 5.50 13.73 5.50
CA GLY A 173 4.46 14.75 5.66
C GLY A 173 3.05 14.25 5.37
N THR A 174 2.12 15.19 5.26
CA THR A 174 0.71 14.94 4.91
C THR A 174 0.33 15.77 3.69
N VAL A 175 -0.29 15.14 2.68
CA VAL A 175 -0.76 15.81 1.46
C VAL A 175 -2.25 15.54 1.29
N THR A 176 -3.02 16.60 1.14
CA THR A 176 -4.40 16.55 0.64
C THR A 176 -4.44 17.29 -0.69
N ALA A 177 -4.64 16.55 -1.77
CA ALA A 177 -4.80 17.11 -3.10
C ALA A 177 -6.27 16.94 -3.54
N THR A 178 -6.85 17.99 -4.09
CA THR A 178 -8.21 17.95 -4.66
C THR A 178 -8.14 18.51 -6.06
N SER A 179 -8.66 17.79 -7.05
CA SER A 179 -8.68 18.26 -8.44
C SER A 179 -9.72 19.36 -8.64
N GLY A 180 -9.57 20.10 -9.73
CA GLY A 180 -10.68 20.78 -10.38
C GLY A 180 -11.67 19.81 -11.03
N ASP A 181 -12.64 20.35 -11.77
CA ASP A 181 -13.39 19.51 -12.71
C ASP A 181 -12.41 19.04 -13.81
N TRP A 182 -12.61 17.83 -14.32
CA TRP A 182 -11.88 17.25 -15.44
C TRP A 182 -10.35 17.17 -15.27
N SER A 183 -9.85 16.81 -14.10
CA SER A 183 -8.40 16.70 -13.86
C SER A 183 -8.07 15.71 -12.76
N ALA A 184 -6.85 15.19 -12.73
CA ALA A 184 -6.40 14.37 -11.62
C ALA A 184 -6.18 15.20 -10.36
N ALA A 185 -6.40 14.64 -9.17
CA ALA A 185 -6.03 15.35 -7.94
C ALA A 185 -4.51 15.44 -7.81
N ILE A 186 -3.82 14.33 -8.10
CA ILE A 186 -2.37 14.26 -8.29
C ILE A 186 -2.09 13.68 -9.69
N GLY A 187 -1.49 14.47 -10.57
CA GLY A 187 -1.16 14.06 -11.93
C GLY A 187 -1.62 15.07 -12.99
N GLY A 188 -2.18 14.58 -14.09
CA GLY A 188 -2.45 15.43 -15.25
C GLY A 188 -3.68 16.32 -15.07
N GLY A 189 -3.58 17.56 -15.54
CA GLY A 189 -4.73 18.39 -15.89
C GLY A 189 -5.54 17.79 -17.05
N GLU A 190 -6.64 18.43 -17.45
CA GLU A 190 -7.44 18.00 -18.60
C GLU A 190 -6.55 17.79 -19.84
N ASN A 191 -6.67 16.66 -20.54
CA ASN A 191 -5.80 16.30 -21.68
C ASN A 191 -4.30 16.18 -21.36
N GLY A 192 -3.92 16.08 -20.09
CA GLY A 192 -2.53 15.94 -19.62
C GLY A 192 -2.22 14.57 -19.01
N GLY A 193 -0.99 14.10 -19.20
CA GLY A 193 -0.45 12.90 -18.59
C GLY A 193 -0.02 13.13 -17.14
N ALA A 194 0.00 12.07 -16.33
CA ALA A 194 0.31 12.16 -14.89
C ALA A 194 1.78 12.44 -14.56
N GLY A 195 2.68 12.33 -15.54
CA GLY A 195 4.12 12.40 -15.30
C GLY A 195 4.62 11.23 -14.46
N SER A 196 5.57 11.49 -13.56
CA SER A 196 6.09 10.49 -12.62
C SER A 196 5.68 10.82 -11.19
N ILE A 197 5.01 9.88 -10.54
CA ILE A 197 4.48 10.01 -9.19
C ILE A 197 5.14 8.96 -8.31
N THR A 198 5.88 9.38 -7.29
CA THR A 198 6.54 8.48 -6.33
C THR A 198 6.21 8.87 -4.89
N ILE A 199 5.68 7.93 -4.11
CA ILE A 199 5.33 8.12 -2.71
C ILE A 199 6.10 7.08 -1.88
N ASN A 200 7.14 7.54 -1.18
CA ASN A 200 8.01 6.69 -0.35
C ASN A 200 7.60 6.69 1.14
N GLY A 201 6.73 7.62 1.55
CA GLY A 201 6.30 7.75 2.94
C GLY A 201 5.27 8.86 3.14
N GLY A 202 4.79 8.99 4.38
CA GLY A 202 3.77 9.97 4.77
C GLY A 202 2.33 9.52 4.49
N THR A 203 1.41 10.50 4.50
CA THR A 203 -0.02 10.28 4.26
C THR A 203 -0.51 11.11 3.08
N VAL A 204 -1.19 10.49 2.12
CA VAL A 204 -1.78 11.15 0.95
C VAL A 204 -3.28 10.91 0.90
N THR A 205 -4.03 11.98 0.68
CA THR A 205 -5.43 11.93 0.29
C THR A 205 -5.59 12.66 -1.04
N ALA A 206 -5.97 11.92 -2.08
CA ALA A 206 -6.10 12.42 -3.45
C ALA A 206 -7.56 12.30 -3.89
N ASN A 207 -8.24 13.44 -4.02
CA ASN A 207 -9.68 13.52 -4.30
C ASN A 207 -9.93 14.03 -5.72
N GLY A 208 -10.17 13.11 -6.64
CA GLY A 208 -10.57 13.41 -8.01
C GLY A 208 -12.05 13.80 -8.08
N ARG A 209 -12.34 14.87 -8.82
CA ARG A 209 -13.67 15.44 -9.04
C ARG A 209 -13.97 15.54 -10.53
N GLY A 210 -15.26 15.60 -10.88
CA GLY A 210 -15.73 16.00 -12.20
C GLY A 210 -15.08 15.21 -13.33
N ASP A 211 -15.14 13.88 -13.25
CA ASP A 211 -14.54 12.94 -14.23
C ASP A 211 -13.02 12.71 -14.12
N GLY A 212 -12.36 13.32 -13.13
CA GLY A 212 -10.95 13.13 -12.84
C GLY A 212 -10.62 11.93 -11.92
N PRO A 213 -9.45 11.30 -12.10
CA PRO A 213 -8.98 10.29 -11.14
C PRO A 213 -8.47 10.95 -9.86
N GLY A 214 -8.37 10.19 -8.78
CA GLY A 214 -7.62 10.63 -7.60
C GLY A 214 -6.15 10.82 -7.96
N ILE A 215 -5.54 9.79 -8.56
CA ILE A 215 -4.14 9.81 -9.00
C ILE A 215 -4.04 9.29 -10.42
N GLY A 216 -3.41 10.05 -11.32
CA GLY A 216 -3.09 9.58 -12.67
C GLY A 216 -3.35 10.59 -13.78
N ASN A 217 -3.77 10.11 -14.96
CA ASN A 217 -3.90 10.92 -16.17
C ASN A 217 -5.21 11.72 -16.14
N GLY A 218 -5.17 12.97 -16.58
CA GLY A 218 -6.39 13.75 -16.73
C GLY A 218 -7.32 13.16 -17.81
N PRO A 219 -8.62 13.49 -17.78
CA PRO A 219 -9.59 13.07 -18.79
C PRO A 219 -9.15 13.39 -20.20
N HIS A 220 -9.61 12.55 -21.13
CA HIS A 220 -9.36 12.65 -22.57
C HIS A 220 -7.88 12.57 -22.99
N TYR A 221 -6.93 12.41 -22.06
CA TYR A 221 -5.52 12.20 -22.36
C TYR A 221 -5.29 10.98 -23.24
N ALA A 222 -4.91 11.24 -24.50
CA ALA A 222 -4.74 10.22 -25.54
C ALA A 222 -3.31 9.69 -25.65
N GLY A 223 -2.42 10.09 -24.73
CA GLY A 223 -1.07 9.56 -24.68
C GLY A 223 -1.03 8.12 -24.16
N ASP A 224 0.12 7.48 -24.38
CA ASP A 224 0.40 6.12 -23.94
C ASP A 224 0.38 6.04 -22.40
N ALA A 225 0.08 4.86 -21.83
CA ALA A 225 0.07 4.62 -20.38
C ALA A 225 1.49 4.57 -19.78
N THR A 226 2.35 5.55 -20.13
CA THR A 226 3.75 5.64 -19.67
C THR A 226 3.90 6.33 -18.31
N ALA A 227 2.83 6.99 -17.84
CA ALA A 227 2.80 7.56 -16.51
C ALA A 227 3.00 6.48 -15.45
N SER A 228 3.97 6.71 -14.57
CA SER A 228 4.34 5.80 -13.50
C SER A 228 3.83 6.30 -12.15
N VAL A 229 3.12 5.45 -11.43
CA VAL A 229 2.64 5.69 -10.07
C VAL A 229 3.26 4.64 -9.16
N ASN A 230 4.28 5.05 -8.41
CA ASN A 230 5.07 4.18 -7.53
C ASN A 230 4.79 4.53 -6.07
N ILE A 231 3.96 3.75 -5.39
CA ILE A 231 3.67 3.93 -3.97
C ILE A 231 4.51 2.92 -3.21
N MET A 232 5.70 3.33 -2.78
CA MET A 232 6.70 2.46 -2.16
C MET A 232 6.60 2.42 -0.62
N GLY A 233 5.93 3.40 -0.02
CA GLY A 233 5.65 3.44 1.41
C GLY A 233 4.55 4.44 1.76
N GLY A 234 4.18 4.50 3.04
CA GLY A 234 3.15 5.41 3.53
C GLY A 234 1.72 4.91 3.32
N THR A 235 0.75 5.78 3.61
CA THR A 235 -0.68 5.51 3.43
C THR A 235 -1.26 6.45 2.39
N VAL A 236 -1.90 5.88 1.37
CA VAL A 236 -2.52 6.64 0.27
C VAL A 236 -4.00 6.29 0.20
N THR A 237 -4.85 7.31 0.15
CA THR A 237 -6.26 7.16 -0.22
C THR A 237 -6.49 7.91 -1.51
N ALA A 238 -6.89 7.19 -2.56
CA ALA A 238 -7.27 7.76 -3.84
C ALA A 238 -8.77 7.60 -4.03
N THR A 239 -9.45 8.69 -4.36
CA THR A 239 -10.89 8.70 -4.59
C THR A 239 -11.17 9.32 -5.95
N SER A 240 -12.05 8.72 -6.74
CA SER A 240 -12.66 9.38 -7.88
C SER A 240 -14.14 9.60 -7.62
N SER A 241 -14.62 10.81 -7.88
CA SER A 241 -16.02 11.19 -7.77
C SER A 241 -16.55 11.69 -9.13
N THR A 242 -17.65 11.10 -9.60
CA THR A 242 -18.32 11.60 -10.80
C THR A 242 -19.80 11.22 -10.87
N ASN A 243 -20.56 12.06 -11.58
CA ASN A 243 -21.93 11.75 -11.98
C ASN A 243 -22.00 10.93 -13.29
N ARG A 244 -20.89 10.77 -14.02
CA ARG A 244 -20.78 9.99 -15.26
C ARG A 244 -20.08 8.66 -15.00
N GLN A 245 -20.35 7.68 -15.86
CA GLN A 245 -19.67 6.39 -15.78
C GLN A 245 -18.28 6.51 -16.44
N ARG A 246 -17.28 5.78 -15.89
CA ARG A 246 -15.93 5.52 -16.47
C ARG A 246 -14.79 6.41 -15.99
N THR A 247 -14.60 6.55 -14.68
CA THR A 247 -13.35 7.05 -14.10
C THR A 247 -12.75 6.06 -13.12
N PHE A 248 -11.46 6.25 -12.84
CA PHE A 248 -10.70 5.36 -11.97
C PHE A 248 -10.12 6.14 -10.79
N ALA A 249 -10.15 5.58 -9.58
CA ALA A 249 -9.50 6.20 -8.43
C ALA A 249 -7.99 6.35 -8.65
N VAL A 250 -7.35 5.33 -9.21
CA VAL A 250 -5.98 5.40 -9.74
C VAL A 250 -5.95 4.93 -11.19
N GLY A 251 -5.44 5.77 -12.08
CA GLY A 251 -5.37 5.45 -13.51
C GLY A 251 -5.79 6.62 -14.40
N GLY A 252 -6.68 6.38 -15.35
CA GLY A 252 -7.18 7.39 -16.28
C GLY A 252 -8.42 8.14 -15.78
N GLY A 253 -8.54 9.42 -16.11
CA GLY A 253 -9.82 10.10 -16.16
C GLY A 253 -10.73 9.58 -17.28
N ASN A 254 -11.90 10.20 -17.45
CA ASN A 254 -12.84 9.79 -18.49
C ASN A 254 -12.17 9.77 -19.87
N GLY A 255 -12.24 8.62 -20.51
CA GLY A 255 -11.64 8.46 -21.82
C GLY A 255 -10.13 8.35 -21.82
N ALA A 256 -9.39 8.42 -20.71
CA ALA A 256 -7.92 8.43 -20.72
C ALA A 256 -7.30 7.04 -20.54
N SER A 257 -6.05 6.86 -21.00
CA SER A 257 -5.25 5.66 -20.72
C SER A 257 -5.00 5.50 -19.21
N GLY A 258 -4.86 4.26 -18.76
CA GLY A 258 -4.46 3.92 -17.40
C GLY A 258 -3.01 4.29 -17.11
N VAL A 259 -2.48 3.79 -15.99
CA VAL A 259 -1.10 4.04 -15.55
C VAL A 259 -0.39 2.72 -15.22
N ALA A 260 0.93 2.78 -15.11
CA ALA A 260 1.69 1.72 -14.45
C ALA A 260 1.72 1.98 -12.94
N LEU A 261 0.97 1.18 -12.17
CA LEU A 261 0.90 1.26 -10.71
C LEU A 261 1.74 0.16 -10.06
N THR A 262 2.65 0.57 -9.17
CA THR A 262 3.31 -0.32 -8.22
C THR A 262 2.97 0.07 -6.79
N VAL A 263 2.50 -0.90 -5.99
CA VAL A 263 2.32 -0.74 -4.53
C VAL A 263 3.38 -1.58 -3.84
N GLY A 264 4.42 -0.94 -3.30
CA GLY A 264 5.54 -1.57 -2.61
C GLY A 264 5.16 -2.16 -1.25
N ALA A 265 5.98 -3.07 -0.73
CA ALA A 265 5.69 -3.86 0.47
C ALA A 265 5.36 -3.05 1.74
N ALA A 266 5.91 -1.84 1.87
CA ALA A 266 5.68 -0.96 3.01
C ALA A 266 4.50 0.02 2.81
N ALA A 267 3.80 -0.06 1.68
CA ALA A 267 2.71 0.85 1.32
C ALA A 267 1.33 0.27 1.62
N THR A 268 0.41 1.16 1.95
CA THR A 268 -1.03 0.89 1.93
C THR A 268 -1.70 1.86 0.96
N LEU A 269 -2.39 1.32 -0.04
CA LEU A 269 -3.25 2.07 -0.96
C LEU A 269 -4.71 1.69 -0.70
N THR A 270 -5.55 2.67 -0.40
CA THR A 270 -7.01 2.55 -0.39
C THR A 270 -7.57 3.21 -1.63
N ILE A 271 -8.37 2.48 -2.40
CA ILE A 271 -9.12 3.02 -3.53
C ILE A 271 -10.59 3.10 -3.16
N SER A 272 -11.18 4.28 -3.32
CA SER A 272 -12.56 4.58 -2.92
C SER A 272 -13.31 5.27 -4.06
N HIS A 273 -14.64 5.19 -4.03
CA HIS A 273 -15.52 5.79 -5.05
C HIS A 273 -16.79 6.40 -4.45
N ASP A 274 -17.41 7.35 -5.16
CA ASP A 274 -18.87 7.47 -5.16
C ASP A 274 -19.45 6.46 -6.17
N GLU A 275 -20.69 6.01 -5.96
CA GLU A 275 -21.37 4.79 -6.45
C GLU A 275 -21.26 4.41 -7.96
N LYS A 276 -20.53 5.17 -8.80
CA LYS A 276 -20.44 5.01 -10.26
C LYS A 276 -19.00 4.95 -10.82
N THR A 277 -17.97 4.96 -9.97
CA THR A 277 -16.57 4.92 -10.41
C THR A 277 -15.89 3.58 -10.14
N TRP A 278 -14.75 3.38 -10.78
CA TRP A 278 -13.96 2.16 -10.69
C TRP A 278 -12.69 2.43 -9.90
N GLY A 279 -12.09 1.38 -9.34
CA GLY A 279 -10.89 1.50 -8.52
C GLY A 279 -9.62 1.77 -9.34
N LEU A 280 -9.31 0.88 -10.28
CA LEU A 280 -8.08 0.89 -11.08
C LEU A 280 -8.42 0.74 -12.56
N GLY A 281 -7.70 1.44 -13.44
CA GLY A 281 -7.83 1.23 -14.88
C GLY A 281 -7.64 2.48 -15.75
N GLY A 282 -7.92 2.29 -17.03
CA GLY A 282 -8.10 3.36 -18.03
C GLY A 282 -9.32 3.06 -18.89
N ASP A 283 -9.80 4.05 -19.63
CA ASP A 283 -10.81 3.78 -20.65
C ASP A 283 -10.18 2.91 -21.74
N VAL A 284 -10.86 1.84 -22.10
CA VAL A 284 -10.43 0.77 -23.00
C VAL A 284 -11.39 0.65 -24.17
N GLN A 285 -12.50 1.41 -24.15
CA GLN A 285 -13.49 1.43 -25.23
C GLN A 285 -12.97 2.14 -26.49
N ASN A 286 -11.96 3.00 -26.35
CA ASN A 286 -11.40 3.81 -27.42
C ASN A 286 -9.96 3.42 -27.79
N SER A 287 -9.62 2.12 -27.73
CA SER A 287 -8.25 1.58 -28.00
C SER A 287 -7.14 2.11 -27.08
N ARG A 288 -7.50 2.61 -25.90
CA ARG A 288 -6.55 3.11 -24.89
C ARG A 288 -6.20 1.99 -23.91
N GLN A 289 -5.02 2.09 -23.29
CA GLN A 289 -4.44 1.00 -22.48
C GLN A 289 -5.03 1.00 -21.07
N TRP A 290 -5.28 -0.19 -20.51
CA TRP A 290 -5.81 -0.32 -19.14
C TRP A 290 -4.77 0.02 -18.06
N GLY A 291 -3.49 -0.15 -18.36
CA GLY A 291 -2.37 0.04 -17.43
C GLY A 291 -1.78 -1.30 -16.95
N SER A 292 -0.84 -1.23 -16.01
CA SER A 292 -0.23 -2.40 -15.39
C SER A 292 -0.21 -2.24 -13.87
N TYR A 293 -0.52 -3.30 -13.13
CA TYR A 293 -0.79 -3.21 -11.69
C TYR A 293 -0.04 -4.32 -10.93
N ALA A 294 0.92 -3.92 -10.10
CA ALA A 294 1.75 -4.82 -9.29
C ALA A 294 1.65 -4.47 -7.80
N ILE A 295 1.21 -5.43 -6.98
CA ILE A 295 0.87 -5.21 -5.57
C ILE A 295 1.75 -6.09 -4.67
N ALA A 296 2.78 -5.51 -4.08
CA ALA A 296 3.60 -6.13 -3.03
C ALA A 296 3.22 -5.67 -1.61
N GLY A 297 2.54 -4.52 -1.49
CA GLY A 297 2.02 -3.99 -0.23
C GLY A 297 0.55 -4.35 0.01
N THR A 298 -0.17 -3.47 0.72
CA THR A 298 -1.60 -3.63 0.95
C THR A 298 -2.42 -2.76 -0.01
N LEU A 299 -3.33 -3.38 -0.77
CA LEU A 299 -4.38 -2.73 -1.54
C LEU A 299 -5.74 -2.97 -0.85
N ILE A 300 -6.42 -1.88 -0.50
CA ILE A 300 -7.76 -1.90 0.07
C ILE A 300 -8.75 -1.43 -1.01
N LEU A 301 -9.63 -2.32 -1.42
CA LEU A 301 -10.67 -2.10 -2.41
C LEU A 301 -11.96 -1.68 -1.69
N ASP A 302 -12.20 -0.39 -1.54
CA ASP A 302 -13.57 0.11 -1.25
C ASP A 302 -14.37 0.31 -2.55
N ALA A 303 -13.67 0.28 -3.69
CA ALA A 303 -14.20 0.35 -5.04
C ALA A 303 -13.94 -0.95 -5.82
N SER A 304 -14.89 -1.36 -6.65
CA SER A 304 -14.70 -2.49 -7.58
C SER A 304 -13.68 -2.16 -8.67
N VAL A 305 -12.98 -3.17 -9.19
CA VAL A 305 -11.97 -3.03 -10.23
C VAL A 305 -12.38 -3.83 -11.46
N PRO A 306 -12.58 -3.19 -12.62
CA PRO A 306 -12.91 -3.87 -13.86
C PRO A 306 -11.61 -4.35 -14.51
N ILE A 307 -11.42 -5.66 -14.64
CA ILE A 307 -10.28 -6.22 -15.37
C ILE A 307 -10.77 -6.56 -16.81
N PRO A 308 -10.22 -5.92 -17.85
CA PRO A 308 -10.53 -6.24 -19.24
C PRO A 308 -10.08 -7.64 -19.63
N ALA A 309 -10.60 -8.15 -20.75
CA ALA A 309 -10.12 -9.42 -21.30
C ALA A 309 -8.65 -9.29 -21.73
N ASN A 310 -7.86 -10.31 -21.41
CA ASN A 310 -6.40 -10.40 -21.63
C ASN A 310 -5.55 -9.41 -20.82
N GLU A 311 -6.16 -8.70 -19.87
CA GLU A 311 -5.44 -7.86 -18.91
C GLU A 311 -5.28 -8.59 -17.58
N SER A 312 -4.33 -8.11 -16.77
CA SER A 312 -4.01 -8.77 -15.50
C SER A 312 -3.55 -7.86 -14.38
N ILE A 313 -3.79 -8.31 -13.15
CA ILE A 313 -3.20 -7.76 -11.93
C ILE A 313 -2.28 -8.80 -11.33
N SER A 314 -1.12 -8.37 -10.87
CA SER A 314 -0.17 -9.22 -10.14
C SER A 314 -0.15 -8.86 -8.66
N ILE A 315 -0.58 -9.78 -7.81
CA ILE A 315 -0.38 -9.74 -6.36
C ILE A 315 0.93 -10.47 -6.11
N LEU A 316 1.97 -9.71 -5.78
CA LEU A 316 3.32 -10.22 -5.57
C LEU A 316 3.46 -10.87 -4.19
N PRO A 317 4.54 -11.63 -3.93
CA PRO A 317 4.79 -12.22 -2.62
C PRO A 317 4.72 -11.18 -1.48
N GLY A 318 3.94 -11.49 -0.44
CA GLY A 318 3.67 -10.59 0.69
C GLY A 318 2.60 -9.52 0.43
N GLY A 319 2.16 -9.35 -0.82
CA GLY A 319 1.07 -8.47 -1.19
C GLY A 319 -0.27 -8.95 -0.63
N VAL A 320 -1.10 -8.01 -0.20
CA VAL A 320 -2.43 -8.29 0.35
C VAL A 320 -3.46 -7.41 -0.34
N VAL A 321 -4.49 -8.04 -0.91
CA VAL A 321 -5.66 -7.35 -1.46
C VAL A 321 -6.88 -7.69 -0.62
N ARG A 322 -7.58 -6.69 -0.09
CA ARG A 322 -8.77 -6.88 0.74
C ARG A 322 -9.76 -5.74 0.54
N GLY A 323 -10.96 -5.88 1.10
CA GLY A 323 -11.97 -4.82 1.09
C GLY A 323 -13.28 -5.30 0.49
N PRO A 324 -14.35 -4.49 0.60
CA PRO A 324 -15.68 -4.84 0.13
C PRO A 324 -15.85 -4.77 -1.40
N GLY A 325 -14.97 -4.06 -2.11
CA GLY A 325 -14.94 -4.00 -3.57
C GLY A 325 -14.60 -5.34 -4.20
N ALA A 326 -15.07 -5.55 -5.44
CA ALA A 326 -14.86 -6.78 -6.18
C ALA A 326 -14.00 -6.58 -7.43
N PHE A 327 -13.23 -7.60 -7.80
CA PHE A 327 -12.69 -7.72 -9.15
C PHE A 327 -13.76 -8.26 -10.08
N GLN A 328 -14.05 -7.51 -11.14
CA GLN A 328 -15.13 -7.81 -12.08
C GLN A 328 -14.56 -7.92 -13.48
N LYS A 329 -14.97 -8.95 -14.23
CA LYS A 329 -14.70 -8.97 -15.66
C LYS A 329 -15.57 -7.92 -16.31
N ASN A 330 -14.99 -7.06 -17.12
CA ASN A 330 -15.78 -6.12 -17.92
C ASN A 330 -16.09 -6.74 -19.29
N PRO A 331 -17.32 -7.25 -19.52
CA PRO A 331 -17.67 -7.97 -20.75
C PRO A 331 -17.72 -7.06 -21.98
N ALA A 332 -17.75 -5.74 -21.80
CA ALA A 332 -17.69 -4.79 -22.91
C ALA A 332 -16.31 -4.73 -23.57
N LEU A 333 -15.31 -5.42 -23.02
CA LEU A 333 -13.89 -5.23 -23.37
C LEU A 333 -13.24 -6.48 -23.98
N GLY A 334 -14.03 -7.26 -24.71
CA GLY A 334 -13.53 -8.31 -25.58
C GLY A 334 -13.70 -9.73 -25.04
N THR A 335 -13.29 -10.68 -25.87
CA THR A 335 -13.30 -12.11 -25.59
C THR A 335 -11.90 -12.54 -25.14
N GLY A 336 -11.79 -13.17 -23.97
CA GLY A 336 -10.53 -13.58 -23.37
C GLY A 336 -10.65 -13.61 -21.85
N ASP A 337 -9.60 -14.06 -21.16
CA ASP A 337 -9.60 -14.19 -19.70
C ASP A 337 -9.11 -12.90 -19.05
N ALA A 338 -9.81 -12.47 -18.01
CA ALA A 338 -9.34 -11.44 -17.11
C ALA A 338 -8.66 -12.14 -15.93
N THR A 339 -7.37 -11.85 -15.69
CA THR A 339 -6.54 -12.71 -14.83
C THR A 339 -6.01 -11.96 -13.60
N ILE A 340 -6.04 -12.60 -12.45
CA ILE A 340 -5.28 -12.21 -11.27
C ILE A 340 -4.17 -13.24 -11.09
N TYR A 341 -2.92 -12.80 -11.19
CA TYR A 341 -1.76 -13.60 -10.79
C TYR A 341 -1.50 -13.38 -9.31
N ASN A 342 -1.79 -14.37 -8.48
CA ASN A 342 -1.78 -14.29 -7.04
C ASN A 342 -0.64 -15.12 -6.42
N ASP A 343 0.51 -14.48 -6.21
CA ASP A 343 1.61 -15.01 -5.39
C ASP A 343 1.56 -14.50 -3.94
N GLY A 344 0.60 -13.63 -3.63
CA GLY A 344 0.34 -13.09 -2.30
C GLY A 344 -0.98 -13.58 -1.71
N THR A 345 -1.73 -12.67 -1.09
CA THR A 345 -3.00 -12.95 -0.42
C THR A 345 -4.14 -12.13 -1.03
N LEU A 346 -5.19 -12.82 -1.49
CA LEU A 346 -6.42 -12.22 -2.00
C LEU A 346 -7.58 -12.52 -1.03
N LEU A 347 -8.08 -11.49 -0.37
CA LEU A 347 -9.25 -11.53 0.52
C LEU A 347 -10.45 -10.78 -0.05
N ALA A 348 -10.24 -9.93 -1.05
CA ALA A 348 -11.32 -9.28 -1.79
C ALA A 348 -12.06 -10.28 -2.69
N HIS A 349 -13.30 -9.97 -3.02
CA HIS A 349 -14.09 -10.82 -3.93
C HIS A 349 -13.53 -10.75 -5.35
N ALA A 350 -13.35 -11.91 -5.98
CA ALA A 350 -13.15 -12.02 -7.42
C ALA A 350 -14.38 -12.71 -8.03
N ASP A 351 -15.02 -12.04 -8.98
CA ASP A 351 -16.18 -12.60 -9.69
C ASP A 351 -15.79 -13.93 -10.36
N SER A 352 -16.73 -14.87 -10.47
CA SER A 352 -16.49 -16.21 -11.03
C SER A 352 -16.03 -16.24 -12.49
N SER A 353 -16.02 -15.07 -13.16
CA SER A 353 -15.53 -14.89 -14.52
C SER A 353 -14.07 -14.41 -14.60
N ILE A 354 -13.46 -14.11 -13.44
CA ILE A 354 -12.04 -13.81 -13.28
C ILE A 354 -11.28 -15.12 -13.06
N VAL A 355 -10.17 -15.28 -13.76
CA VAL A 355 -9.22 -16.36 -13.52
C VAL A 355 -8.28 -15.94 -12.41
N VAL A 356 -8.28 -16.65 -11.29
CA VAL A 356 -7.28 -16.48 -10.23
C VAL A 356 -6.23 -17.58 -10.36
N ALA A 357 -5.03 -17.20 -10.78
CA ALA A 357 -3.89 -18.09 -11.00
C ALA A 357 -2.87 -17.90 -9.89
N GLY A 358 -2.42 -18.98 -9.24
CA GLY A 358 -1.59 -18.90 -8.04
C GLY A 358 -2.45 -18.73 -6.79
N ASN A 359 -1.98 -19.27 -5.66
CA ASN A 359 -2.66 -19.29 -4.35
C ASN A 359 -4.18 -19.37 -4.51
N ASN A 360 -4.68 -20.50 -4.99
CA ASN A 360 -6.08 -20.79 -5.27
C ASN A 360 -6.28 -22.28 -5.01
N PHE A 361 -6.60 -22.62 -3.76
CA PHE A 361 -6.52 -23.99 -3.26
C PHE A 361 -7.71 -24.38 -2.42
N THR A 362 -8.03 -25.67 -2.44
CA THR A 362 -9.04 -26.30 -1.61
C THR A 362 -8.37 -27.21 -0.58
N VAL A 363 -8.64 -26.96 0.69
CA VAL A 363 -8.21 -27.79 1.82
C VAL A 363 -9.40 -28.58 2.36
N ASN A 364 -9.39 -29.89 2.16
CA ASN A 364 -10.42 -30.79 2.66
C ASN A 364 -10.03 -31.38 4.01
N PHE A 365 -11.00 -31.56 4.91
CA PHE A 365 -10.77 -32.09 6.25
C PHE A 365 -11.46 -33.44 6.42
N ASP A 366 -10.66 -34.50 6.47
CA ASP A 366 -11.13 -35.86 6.67
C ASP A 366 -10.92 -36.30 8.12
N ALA A 367 -12.00 -36.71 8.77
CA ALA A 367 -11.93 -37.25 10.13
C ALA A 367 -11.12 -38.56 10.23
N ASN A 368 -10.83 -39.21 9.10
CA ASN A 368 -9.95 -40.36 8.95
C ASN A 368 -10.28 -41.51 9.93
N ARG A 369 -11.56 -41.62 10.33
CA ARG A 369 -12.05 -42.62 11.28
C ARG A 369 -13.57 -42.73 11.23
N SER A 370 -14.06 -43.95 11.05
CA SER A 370 -15.50 -44.24 11.16
C SER A 370 -16.02 -43.96 12.57
N GLY A 371 -17.23 -43.39 12.65
CA GLY A 371 -17.87 -43.01 13.92
C GLY A 371 -17.29 -41.75 14.58
N ALA A 372 -16.43 -41.00 13.88
CA ALA A 372 -15.99 -39.68 14.32
C ALA A 372 -17.10 -38.63 14.15
N THR A 373 -17.09 -37.59 14.99
CA THR A 373 -17.94 -36.41 14.83
C THR A 373 -17.70 -35.73 13.48
N ALA A 374 -18.73 -35.12 12.92
CA ALA A 374 -18.61 -34.33 11.70
C ALA A 374 -17.62 -33.17 11.87
N VAL A 375 -16.85 -32.89 10.82
CA VAL A 375 -15.91 -31.78 10.77
C VAL A 375 -16.61 -30.59 10.13
N TRP A 376 -16.53 -29.43 10.77
CA TRP A 376 -17.11 -28.20 10.24
C TRP A 376 -16.13 -27.03 10.33
N PRO A 377 -15.85 -26.33 9.21
CA PRO A 377 -16.19 -26.71 7.83
C PRO A 377 -15.43 -27.96 7.37
N ALA A 378 -16.03 -28.77 6.49
CA ALA A 378 -15.40 -29.97 5.92
C ALA A 378 -14.40 -29.65 4.79
N SER A 379 -14.49 -28.43 4.23
CA SER A 379 -13.59 -27.94 3.19
C SER A 379 -13.47 -26.43 3.31
N LEU A 380 -12.28 -25.90 3.04
CA LEU A 380 -11.98 -24.47 2.95
C LEU A 380 -11.35 -24.18 1.59
N HIS A 381 -11.86 -23.17 0.89
CA HIS A 381 -11.26 -22.65 -0.32
C HIS A 381 -10.53 -21.34 0.01
N ILE A 382 -9.26 -21.24 -0.37
CA ILE A 382 -8.39 -20.11 0.01
C ILE A 382 -7.71 -19.50 -1.21
N TYR A 383 -7.57 -18.18 -1.18
CA TYR A 383 -6.75 -17.44 -2.13
C TYR A 383 -5.46 -16.86 -1.51
N ALA A 384 -4.79 -17.67 -0.68
CA ALA A 384 -3.64 -17.23 0.12
C ALA A 384 -2.63 -18.37 0.33
N PRO A 385 -1.40 -18.07 0.77
CA PRO A 385 -0.39 -19.09 1.02
C PRO A 385 -0.73 -20.01 2.21
N THR A 386 -1.44 -19.49 3.22
CA THR A 386 -1.81 -20.24 4.43
C THR A 386 -3.27 -19.96 4.82
N LEU A 387 -3.86 -20.84 5.65
CA LEU A 387 -5.20 -20.59 6.23
C LEU A 387 -5.21 -19.33 7.11
N ALA A 388 -4.11 -19.07 7.81
CA ALA A 388 -3.94 -17.89 8.66
C ALA A 388 -3.96 -16.60 7.84
N ASP A 389 -3.25 -16.57 6.70
CA ASP A 389 -3.26 -15.43 5.79
C ASP A 389 -4.64 -15.19 5.18
N ALA A 390 -5.36 -16.27 4.87
CA ALA A 390 -6.75 -16.23 4.42
C ALA A 390 -7.75 -15.82 5.52
N GLY A 391 -7.29 -15.65 6.78
CA GLY A 391 -8.14 -15.31 7.91
C GLY A 391 -9.04 -16.44 8.41
N PHE A 392 -8.78 -17.69 8.01
CA PHE A 392 -9.52 -18.85 8.47
C PHE A 392 -8.98 -19.40 9.79
N ILE A 393 -9.90 -19.88 10.63
CA ILE A 393 -9.59 -20.65 11.82
C ILE A 393 -9.56 -22.13 11.44
N LEU A 394 -8.53 -22.85 11.88
CA LEU A 394 -8.42 -24.28 11.66
C LEU A 394 -9.60 -25.02 12.30
N PRO A 395 -10.28 -25.94 11.60
CA PRO A 395 -11.37 -26.74 12.18
C PRO A 395 -10.93 -27.47 13.44
N SER A 396 -11.83 -27.56 14.41
CA SER A 396 -11.58 -28.31 15.64
C SER A 396 -11.38 -29.80 15.32
N PRO A 397 -10.39 -30.48 15.93
CA PRO A 397 -10.18 -31.91 15.70
C PRO A 397 -11.42 -32.73 16.09
N PRO A 398 -11.80 -33.75 15.29
CA PRO A 398 -12.98 -34.55 15.56
C PRO A 398 -12.79 -35.50 16.76
N ILE A 399 -13.90 -36.01 17.29
CA ILE A 399 -13.97 -36.95 18.41
C ILE A 399 -14.56 -38.28 17.93
N ALA A 400 -13.98 -39.41 18.30
CA ALA A 400 -14.51 -40.74 18.01
C ALA A 400 -14.62 -41.56 19.30
N GLY A 401 -15.85 -41.81 19.76
CA GLY A 401 -16.09 -42.34 21.10
C GLY A 401 -15.66 -41.33 22.17
N SER A 402 -14.71 -41.70 23.02
CA SER A 402 -14.10 -40.82 24.03
C SER A 402 -12.71 -40.28 23.62
N THR A 403 -12.24 -40.61 22.43
CA THR A 403 -10.92 -40.18 21.94
C THR A 403 -11.07 -38.88 21.16
N LEU A 404 -10.27 -37.87 21.48
CA LEU A 404 -10.08 -36.65 20.69
C LEU A 404 -8.87 -36.83 19.76
N ALA A 405 -8.99 -36.42 18.49
CA ALA A 405 -7.84 -36.36 17.60
C ALA A 405 -6.84 -35.28 18.05
N ARG A 406 -5.53 -35.54 17.88
CA ARG A 406 -4.47 -34.61 18.32
C ARG A 406 -4.36 -33.35 17.46
N GLY A 407 -4.88 -33.40 16.25
CA GLY A 407 -4.76 -32.33 15.26
C GLY A 407 -4.96 -32.86 13.86
N TRP A 408 -4.44 -32.10 12.90
CA TRP A 408 -4.51 -32.39 11.48
C TRP A 408 -3.13 -32.78 10.95
N ASN A 409 -3.09 -33.69 9.98
CA ASN A 409 -1.86 -34.18 9.39
C ASN A 409 -2.04 -34.32 7.87
N THR A 410 -0.98 -34.10 7.10
CA THR A 410 -1.01 -34.19 5.62
C THR A 410 -1.24 -35.61 5.11
N ASP A 411 -0.89 -36.64 5.89
CA ASP A 411 -1.18 -38.03 5.54
C ASP A 411 -2.06 -38.74 6.59
N PRO A 412 -2.82 -39.77 6.17
CA PRO A 412 -3.62 -40.57 7.08
C PRO A 412 -2.79 -41.21 8.21
N ASN A 413 -3.45 -41.40 9.35
CA ASN A 413 -2.91 -42.12 10.50
C ASN A 413 -1.62 -41.51 11.10
N GLY A 414 -1.44 -40.20 10.94
CA GLY A 414 -0.34 -39.46 11.56
C GLY A 414 1.03 -39.68 10.90
N ARG A 415 1.07 -40.17 9.66
CA ARG A 415 2.32 -40.49 8.94
C ARG A 415 2.97 -39.31 8.24
N GLY A 416 2.24 -38.23 8.04
CA GLY A 416 2.71 -37.03 7.35
C GLY A 416 3.15 -35.96 8.34
N THR A 417 3.17 -34.71 7.88
CA THR A 417 3.55 -33.56 8.71
C THR A 417 2.33 -32.96 9.40
N ALA A 418 2.55 -32.38 10.57
CA ALA A 418 1.49 -31.67 11.29
C ALA A 418 1.00 -30.48 10.44
N PHE A 419 -0.30 -30.41 10.23
CA PHE A 419 -0.95 -29.33 9.50
C PHE A 419 -1.54 -28.32 10.50
N THR A 420 -1.19 -27.05 10.32
CA THR A 420 -1.63 -25.93 11.16
C THR A 420 -2.15 -24.81 10.28
N ALA A 421 -2.76 -23.79 10.88
CA ALA A 421 -3.19 -22.62 10.11
C ALA A 421 -2.03 -21.89 9.39
N ALA A 422 -0.79 -22.06 9.85
CA ALA A 422 0.42 -21.46 9.27
C ALA A 422 1.14 -22.38 8.25
N THR A 423 0.61 -23.58 8.00
CA THR A 423 1.19 -24.48 6.99
C THR A 423 0.95 -23.91 5.59
N VAL A 424 2.01 -23.79 4.79
CA VAL A 424 1.93 -23.32 3.41
C VAL A 424 1.22 -24.37 2.55
N VAL A 425 0.21 -23.93 1.82
CA VAL A 425 -0.59 -24.72 0.88
C VAL A 425 -0.09 -24.40 -0.53
N THR A 426 0.31 -25.42 -1.29
CA THR A 426 0.84 -25.27 -2.66
C THR A 426 0.03 -25.99 -3.72
N GLU A 427 -0.95 -26.79 -3.29
CA GLU A 427 -1.87 -27.55 -4.14
C GLU A 427 -3.15 -27.87 -3.35
N ASP A 428 -4.20 -28.32 -4.05
CA ASP A 428 -5.38 -28.90 -3.41
C ASP A 428 -4.97 -30.11 -2.58
N LEU A 429 -5.35 -30.15 -1.30
CA LEU A 429 -4.96 -31.24 -0.41
C LEU A 429 -6.06 -31.63 0.58
N THR A 430 -6.00 -32.89 1.02
CA THR A 430 -6.84 -33.40 2.10
C THR A 430 -5.97 -33.59 3.33
N VAL A 431 -6.37 -33.00 4.45
CA VAL A 431 -5.75 -33.23 5.76
C VAL A 431 -6.59 -34.19 6.57
N TYR A 432 -5.90 -35.03 7.34
CA TYR A 432 -6.49 -36.13 8.06
C TYR A 432 -6.36 -35.90 9.56
N ALA A 433 -7.42 -36.21 10.31
CA ALA A 433 -7.35 -36.18 11.76
C ALA A 433 -6.32 -37.21 12.26
N ASP A 434 -5.41 -36.76 13.12
CA ASP A 434 -4.36 -37.59 13.71
C ASP A 434 -4.87 -38.25 15.01
N TRP A 435 -5.03 -39.57 14.96
CA TRP A 435 -5.55 -40.35 16.08
C TRP A 435 -4.42 -40.98 16.91
N PRO A 436 -4.53 -40.99 18.25
CA PRO A 436 -3.62 -41.77 19.07
C PRO A 436 -3.75 -43.26 18.75
N LEU A 437 -2.61 -43.94 18.59
CA LEU A 437 -2.55 -45.38 18.39
C LEU A 437 -3.21 -46.09 19.58
N ARG A 438 -4.07 -47.07 19.31
CA ARG A 438 -4.64 -47.92 20.35
C ARG A 438 -3.50 -48.75 20.95
N GLY A 439 -3.00 -48.35 22.12
CA GLY A 439 -2.01 -49.15 22.84
C GLY A 439 -1.06 -48.40 23.79
N SER A 440 -0.98 -47.07 23.79
CA SER A 440 -0.16 -46.34 24.77
C SER A 440 -1.00 -45.82 25.94
N LEU A 441 -1.69 -46.71 26.64
CA LEU A 441 -1.98 -46.48 28.05
C LEU A 441 -0.75 -47.02 28.82
N PRO A 442 -0.18 -46.28 29.79
CA PRO A 442 0.81 -46.88 30.69
C PRO A 442 0.19 -48.14 31.32
N PRO A 443 0.97 -49.22 31.53
CA PRO A 443 0.43 -50.47 32.04
C PRO A 443 -0.27 -50.20 33.37
N VAL A 444 -1.58 -50.46 33.42
CA VAL A 444 -2.31 -50.58 34.68
C VAL A 444 -1.72 -51.81 35.35
N GLY A 445 -0.82 -51.58 36.30
CA GLY A 445 -0.30 -52.60 37.20
C GLY A 445 -1.47 -53.16 37.98
N GLY A 446 -1.90 -54.37 37.61
CA GLY A 446 -2.87 -55.12 38.37
C GLY A 446 -2.24 -55.60 39.66
N ASN A 447 -2.59 -54.95 40.77
CA ASN A 447 -2.52 -55.59 42.08
C ASN A 447 -3.95 -55.59 42.63
N ASP A 448 -4.51 -56.80 42.63
CA ASP A 448 -5.62 -57.21 43.46
C ASP A 448 -5.21 -57.05 44.93
N ASP A 449 -5.81 -56.09 45.63
CA ASP A 449 -5.93 -56.18 47.07
C ASP A 449 -7.25 -55.57 47.54
N THR A 450 -8.06 -56.43 48.12
CA THR A 450 -9.38 -56.17 48.66
C THR A 450 -9.30 -55.33 49.94
N SER A 451 -9.68 -54.06 49.86
CA SER A 451 -10.31 -53.39 51.00
C SER A 451 -11.18 -52.21 50.53
N THR A 452 -12.49 -52.38 50.69
CA THR A 452 -13.44 -51.25 50.66
C THR A 452 -13.19 -50.35 51.87
N PRO A 453 -13.28 -49.02 51.68
CA PRO A 453 -14.39 -48.36 52.36
C PRO A 453 -15.18 -47.41 51.45
N THR A 454 -16.47 -47.39 51.76
CA THR A 454 -17.54 -46.53 51.30
C THR A 454 -17.21 -45.04 51.36
N THR A 455 -17.32 -44.32 50.23
CA THR A 455 -17.91 -42.97 50.16
C THR A 455 -18.39 -42.64 48.75
N THR A 456 -19.66 -42.28 48.66
CA THR A 456 -20.43 -41.64 47.57
C THR A 456 -19.62 -40.76 46.61
N PRO A 457 -19.81 -40.85 45.27
CA PRO A 457 -19.21 -39.90 44.34
C PRO A 457 -19.94 -38.55 44.45
N THR A 458 -19.28 -37.57 45.06
CA THR A 458 -19.70 -36.17 44.98
C THR A 458 -19.25 -35.63 43.63
N ARG A 459 -20.21 -35.09 42.87
CA ARG A 459 -20.00 -34.32 41.63
C ARG A 459 -19.02 -33.17 41.89
N VAL A 460 -17.82 -33.26 41.33
CA VAL A 460 -16.88 -32.13 41.25
C VAL A 460 -17.03 -31.51 39.86
N LEU A 461 -17.63 -30.32 39.80
CA LEU A 461 -17.48 -29.42 38.66
C LEU A 461 -15.99 -29.10 38.50
N ALA A 462 -15.44 -29.27 37.31
CA ALA A 462 -14.14 -28.68 36.98
C ALA A 462 -14.26 -27.16 37.11
N ALA A 463 -13.46 -26.62 38.02
CA ALA A 463 -13.33 -25.20 38.28
C ALA A 463 -12.82 -24.48 37.04
N THR A 464 -13.50 -23.38 36.72
CA THR A 464 -12.95 -22.28 35.93
C THR A 464 -11.73 -21.69 36.63
N GLY A 465 -10.60 -21.63 35.92
CA GLY A 465 -9.51 -20.70 36.22
C GLY A 465 -8.17 -21.37 36.52
N ASP A 466 -7.28 -21.32 35.52
CA ASP A 466 -5.85 -21.12 35.75
C ASP A 466 -5.29 -20.11 34.73
N THR A 467 -5.11 -18.91 35.26
CA THR A 467 -4.04 -17.90 35.03
C THR A 467 -3.57 -17.57 33.61
N LEU A 468 -4.10 -16.46 33.10
CA LEU A 468 -3.43 -15.59 32.12
C LEU A 468 -2.29 -14.82 32.79
N SER A 469 -1.14 -14.73 32.12
CA SER A 469 0.01 -13.91 32.56
C SER A 469 -0.40 -12.44 32.78
N PRO A 470 0.11 -11.77 33.85
CA PRO A 470 -0.36 -10.44 34.28
C PRO A 470 -0.10 -9.28 33.30
N THR A 471 0.66 -9.50 32.23
CA THR A 471 0.90 -8.50 31.17
C THR A 471 -0.22 -8.46 30.12
N ILE A 472 -1.01 -9.52 29.95
CA ILE A 472 -2.07 -9.60 28.92
C ILE A 472 -3.41 -9.10 29.49
N ALA A 473 -3.65 -9.28 30.80
CA ALA A 473 -4.89 -8.87 31.45
C ALA A 473 -5.08 -7.34 31.48
N LEU A 474 -4.01 -6.55 31.53
CA LEU A 474 -4.09 -5.09 31.57
C LEU A 474 -4.42 -4.47 30.20
N ALA A 475 -3.97 -5.08 29.10
CA ALA A 475 -4.28 -4.62 27.74
C ALA A 475 -5.75 -4.91 27.34
N ALA A 476 -6.27 -6.08 27.76
CA ALA A 476 -7.66 -6.45 27.49
C ALA A 476 -8.68 -5.59 28.26
N LEU A 477 -8.34 -5.15 29.49
CA LEU A 477 -9.23 -4.30 30.29
C LEU A 477 -9.29 -2.84 29.79
N LEU A 478 -8.19 -2.31 29.24
CA LEU A 478 -8.13 -0.98 28.63
C LEU A 478 -8.87 -0.92 27.28
N ALA A 479 -8.83 -1.99 26.48
CA ALA A 479 -9.58 -2.06 25.22
C ALA A 479 -11.11 -2.16 25.45
N LEU A 480 -11.54 -2.86 26.52
CA LEU A 480 -12.96 -2.98 26.85
C LEU A 480 -13.55 -1.65 27.37
N LEU A 481 -12.78 -0.89 28.18
CA LEU A 481 -13.21 0.41 28.69
C LEU A 481 -13.28 1.48 27.59
N ALA A 482 -12.39 1.45 26.59
CA ALA A 482 -12.46 2.34 25.44
C ALA A 482 -13.67 2.03 24.52
N GLY A 483 -13.99 0.74 24.33
CA GLY A 483 -15.15 0.31 23.54
C GLY A 483 -16.49 0.69 24.18
N VAL A 484 -16.62 0.55 25.50
CA VAL A 484 -17.85 0.91 26.22
C VAL A 484 -18.06 2.44 26.27
N ALA A 485 -16.98 3.22 26.39
CA ALA A 485 -17.07 4.69 26.31
C ALA A 485 -17.50 5.19 24.92
N LEU A 486 -17.10 4.51 23.84
CA LEU A 486 -17.48 4.86 22.47
C LEU A 486 -18.94 4.52 22.15
N VAL A 487 -19.44 3.40 22.69
CA VAL A 487 -20.84 2.97 22.51
C VAL A 487 -21.80 3.84 23.35
N LEU A 488 -21.40 4.29 24.54
CA LEU A 488 -22.23 5.20 25.35
C LEU A 488 -22.28 6.63 24.78
N ARG A 489 -21.21 7.13 24.14
CA ARG A 489 -21.22 8.44 23.46
C ARG A 489 -22.12 8.51 22.23
N ARG A 490 -22.39 7.38 21.56
CA ARG A 490 -23.31 7.31 20.41
C ARG A 490 -24.79 7.26 20.79
N ARG A 491 -25.14 6.89 22.04
CA ARG A 491 -26.54 6.84 22.50
C ARG A 491 -27.06 8.16 23.10
N THR A 492 -26.19 9.14 23.38
CA THR A 492 -26.60 10.45 23.93
C THR A 492 -26.69 11.56 22.89
N ARG A 493 -26.61 11.26 21.59
CA ARG A 493 -26.74 12.23 20.48
C ARG A 493 -27.71 11.74 19.38
N ALA A 494 -28.82 11.15 19.79
CA ALA A 494 -30.01 10.97 18.96
C ALA A 494 -31.19 11.64 19.66
#